data_AF-A0AAF3FNZ9-F1
#
_entry.id   AF-A0AAF3FNZ9-F1
#
_cell.length_a   1.000
_cell.length_b   1.000
_cell.length_c   1.000
_cell.angle_alpha   90.00
_cell.angle_beta   90.00
_cell.angle_gamma   90.00
#
_symmetry.space_group_name_H-M   'P 1'
#
loop_
_entity.id
_entity.type
_entity.pdbx_description
1 polymer ?
#
loop_
_entity_poly.entity_id
_entity_poly.type
_entity_poly.pdbx_seq_one_letter_code
_entity_poly.pdbx_strand_id
1 'polypeptide(L)'
;MCQQKFLSMNVYRILFVIGCFDILSMIPNSILPGYWLITAQSYCQSPLLNLYLGALCFPAWAAYVGLNISLVTNRLVDFTWPKLQETLFGGKMIILWTGLPILYGLFLYCQFPSMLYYPKTGSYYFGADPEKAQTPLFYPISDAGVAGVMMLLNLLMIRAMYIRNLNMMSNLQKVVREKV
;
A
#
# COMPACT_ATOMS: atom_id res chain seq x y z
N MET A 1 -17.97 -20.59 -14.39
CA MET A 1 -17.63 -19.67 -15.50
C MET A 1 -17.60 -18.18 -15.12
N CYS A 2 -18.36 -17.70 -14.12
CA CYS A 2 -18.36 -16.26 -13.78
C CYS A 2 -17.04 -15.76 -13.14
N GLN A 3 -16.32 -16.59 -12.37
CA GLN A 3 -15.12 -16.15 -11.64
C GLN A 3 -13.87 -15.90 -12.50
N GLN A 4 -13.71 -16.61 -13.62
CA GLN A 4 -12.55 -16.39 -14.51
C GLN A 4 -12.61 -15.02 -15.21
N LYS A 5 -13.81 -14.48 -15.46
CA LYS A 5 -13.97 -13.13 -16.05
C LYS A 5 -13.54 -12.03 -15.08
N PHE A 6 -13.79 -12.20 -13.78
CA PHE A 6 -13.32 -11.28 -12.74
C PHE A 6 -11.78 -11.30 -12.62
N LEU A 7 -11.16 -12.47 -12.59
CA LEU A 7 -9.68 -12.62 -12.53
C LEU A 7 -8.93 -12.05 -13.75
N SER A 8 -9.61 -11.86 -14.89
CA SER A 8 -9.02 -11.27 -16.10
C SER A 8 -8.86 -9.74 -16.02
N MET A 9 -9.46 -9.10 -15.02
CA MET A 9 -9.42 -7.65 -14.88
C MET A 9 -8.06 -7.20 -14.33
N ASN A 10 -7.53 -6.15 -14.95
CA ASN A 10 -6.35 -5.39 -14.55
C ASN A 10 -6.21 -5.19 -13.03
N VAL A 11 -7.33 -4.97 -12.34
CA VAL A 11 -7.38 -4.81 -10.87
C VAL A 11 -6.81 -6.02 -10.11
N TYR A 12 -7.09 -7.26 -10.54
CA TYR A 12 -6.65 -8.45 -9.80
C TYR A 12 -5.14 -8.62 -9.83
N ARG A 13 -4.49 -8.18 -10.91
CA ARG A 13 -3.01 -8.15 -10.97
C ARG A 13 -2.43 -7.19 -9.94
N ILE A 14 -3.03 -6.01 -9.79
CA ILE A 14 -2.62 -5.04 -8.76
C ILE A 14 -2.86 -5.61 -7.35
N LEU A 15 -4.04 -6.19 -7.11
CA LEU A 15 -4.40 -6.77 -5.81
C LEU A 15 -3.46 -7.90 -5.39
N PHE A 16 -3.07 -8.77 -6.32
CA PHE A 16 -2.13 -9.85 -6.03
C PHE A 16 -0.76 -9.31 -5.62
N VAL A 17 -0.23 -8.33 -6.36
CA VAL A 17 1.05 -7.69 -6.04
C VAL A 17 0.99 -6.97 -4.70
N ILE A 18 -0.09 -6.24 -4.42
CA ILE A 18 -0.31 -5.60 -3.11
C ILE A 18 -0.29 -6.65 -1.99
N GLY A 19 -1.02 -7.76 -2.15
CA GLY A 19 -1.05 -8.83 -1.14
C GLY A 19 0.33 -9.42 -0.85
N CYS A 20 1.17 -9.60 -1.88
CA CYS A 20 2.56 -10.01 -1.67
C CYS A 20 3.35 -8.97 -0.86
N PHE A 21 3.23 -7.68 -1.19
CA PHE A 21 3.92 -6.59 -0.48
C PHE A 21 3.37 -6.36 0.94
N ASP A 22 2.10 -6.65 1.19
CA ASP A 22 1.47 -6.61 2.50
C ASP A 22 2.13 -7.64 3.44
N ILE A 23 2.26 -8.89 2.97
CA ILE A 23 2.94 -9.95 3.72
C ILE A 23 4.44 -9.61 3.89
N LEU A 24 5.11 -9.16 2.82
CA LEU A 24 6.53 -8.82 2.86
C LEU A 24 6.83 -7.65 3.80
N SER A 25 5.92 -6.68 3.93
CA SER A 25 6.09 -5.55 4.86
C SER A 25 5.70 -5.93 6.29
N MET A 26 4.66 -6.75 6.51
CA MET A 26 4.24 -7.20 7.84
C MET A 26 5.30 -8.01 8.60
N ILE A 27 6.07 -8.85 7.89
CA ILE A 27 7.11 -9.70 8.51
C ILE A 27 8.14 -8.86 9.29
N PRO A 28 8.87 -7.91 8.66
CA PRO A 28 9.83 -7.08 9.35
C PRO A 28 9.15 -6.05 10.26
N ASN A 29 7.94 -5.56 9.97
CA ASN A 29 7.32 -4.49 10.77
C ASN A 29 6.65 -4.99 12.06
N SER A 30 6.08 -6.20 12.07
CA SER A 30 5.20 -6.63 13.17
C SER A 30 5.50 -8.03 13.68
N ILE A 31 5.68 -9.02 12.80
CA ILE A 31 5.83 -10.42 13.22
C ILE A 31 7.14 -10.63 13.98
N LEU A 32 8.27 -10.21 13.38
CA LEU A 32 9.60 -10.42 13.97
C LEU A 32 9.89 -9.48 15.15
N PRO A 33 9.59 -8.18 15.10
CA PRO A 33 9.66 -7.30 16.27
C PRO A 33 8.82 -7.79 17.45
N GLY A 34 7.62 -8.31 17.17
CA GLY A 34 6.76 -8.89 18.20
C GLY A 34 7.37 -10.14 18.83
N TYR A 35 7.98 -11.01 18.03
CA TYR A 35 8.71 -12.17 18.53
C TYR A 35 9.92 -11.78 19.39
N TRP A 36 10.73 -10.82 18.94
CA TRP A 36 11.87 -10.32 19.72
C TRP A 36 11.45 -9.60 20.99
N LEU A 37 10.31 -8.93 20.98
CA LEU A 37 9.76 -8.26 22.15
C LEU A 37 9.40 -9.28 23.24
N ILE A 38 8.73 -10.39 22.85
CA ILE A 38 8.37 -11.47 23.79
C ILE A 38 9.61 -12.19 24.32
N THR A 39 10.62 -12.40 23.48
CA THR A 39 11.86 -13.09 23.85
C THR A 39 12.94 -12.18 24.45
N ALA A 40 12.63 -10.88 24.63
CA ALA A 40 13.54 -9.84 25.08
C ALA A 40 14.87 -9.82 24.29
N GLN A 41 14.81 -10.12 23.00
CA GLN A 41 16.01 -10.19 22.16
C GLN A 41 16.48 -8.81 21.72
N SER A 42 17.80 -8.62 21.68
CA SER A 42 18.44 -7.40 21.18
C SER A 42 19.07 -7.59 19.81
N TYR A 43 19.35 -6.49 19.10
CA TYR A 43 20.04 -6.53 17.81
C TYR A 43 21.38 -7.28 17.87
N CYS A 44 22.02 -7.35 19.05
CA CYS A 44 23.29 -8.06 19.27
C CYS A 44 23.18 -9.58 19.17
N GLN A 45 22.00 -10.18 19.42
CA GLN A 45 21.85 -11.64 19.40
C GLN A 45 21.72 -12.21 17.99
N SER A 46 21.13 -11.46 17.06
CA SER A 46 20.96 -11.87 15.66
C SER A 46 21.23 -10.68 14.71
N PRO A 47 22.48 -10.21 14.63
CA PRO A 47 22.82 -8.95 13.97
C PRO A 47 22.58 -8.98 12.46
N LEU A 48 22.91 -10.09 11.78
CA LEU A 48 22.70 -10.22 10.33
C LEU A 48 21.21 -10.18 9.98
N LEU A 49 20.39 -10.90 10.75
CA LEU A 49 18.96 -11.00 10.49
C LEU A 49 18.27 -9.66 10.77
N ASN A 50 18.65 -8.97 11.84
CA ASN A 50 18.22 -7.59 12.12
C ASN A 50 18.61 -6.61 11.02
N LEU A 51 19.83 -6.71 10.48
CA LEU A 51 20.32 -5.83 9.42
C LEU A 51 19.54 -6.02 8.12
N TYR A 52 19.28 -7.25 7.70
CA TYR A 52 18.50 -7.48 6.47
C TYR A 52 17.05 -7.04 6.61
N LEU A 53 16.42 -7.32 7.75
CA LEU A 53 15.01 -6.97 7.98
C LEU A 53 14.82 -5.48 8.21
N GLY A 54 15.74 -4.84 8.93
CA GLY A 54 15.75 -3.39 9.12
C GLY A 54 15.96 -2.64 7.81
N ALA A 55 16.77 -3.17 6.89
CA ALA A 55 16.92 -2.64 5.54
C ALA A 55 15.66 -2.85 4.67
N LEU A 56 14.93 -3.96 4.84
CA LEU A 56 13.71 -4.23 4.06
C LEU A 56 12.46 -3.51 4.58
N CYS A 57 12.43 -3.20 5.87
CA CYS A 57 11.26 -2.67 6.56
C CYS A 57 10.67 -1.41 5.91
N PHE A 58 11.48 -0.35 5.73
CA PHE A 58 11.02 0.92 5.15
C PHE A 58 10.76 0.85 3.63
N PRO A 59 11.65 0.26 2.81
CA PRO A 59 11.43 0.05 1.39
C PRO A 59 10.16 -0.74 1.03
N ALA A 60 9.90 -1.83 1.76
CA ALA A 60 8.72 -2.66 1.51
C ALA A 60 7.43 -1.90 1.85
N TRP A 61 7.44 -1.13 2.94
CA TRP A 61 6.33 -0.25 3.32
C TRP A 61 6.08 0.85 2.28
N ALA A 62 7.12 1.54 1.82
CA ALA A 62 7.01 2.59 0.81
C ALA A 62 6.44 2.05 -0.53
N ALA A 63 6.89 0.88 -0.97
CA ALA A 63 6.36 0.23 -2.17
C ALA A 63 4.88 -0.15 -1.99
N TYR A 64 4.51 -0.72 -0.84
CA TYR A 64 3.14 -1.08 -0.51
C TYR A 64 2.18 0.11 -0.56
N VAL A 65 2.57 1.24 0.04
CA VAL A 65 1.79 2.48 -0.01
C VAL A 65 1.58 2.95 -1.44
N GLY A 66 2.64 3.00 -2.25
CA GLY A 66 2.53 3.40 -3.65
C GLY A 66 1.60 2.49 -4.46
N LEU A 67 1.67 1.18 -4.24
CA LEU A 67 0.75 0.23 -4.88
C LEU A 67 -0.71 0.45 -4.46
N ASN A 68 -0.97 0.77 -3.20
CA ASN A 68 -2.32 1.10 -2.73
C ASN A 68 -2.87 2.39 -3.36
N ILE A 69 -2.03 3.41 -3.55
CA ILE A 69 -2.43 4.62 -4.28
C ILE A 69 -2.80 4.28 -5.73
N SER A 70 -2.01 3.42 -6.40
CA SER A 70 -2.33 2.92 -7.75
C SER A 70 -3.68 2.18 -7.79
N LEU A 71 -3.98 1.35 -6.78
CA LEU A 71 -5.25 0.63 -6.69
C LEU A 71 -6.45 1.55 -6.49
N VAL A 72 -6.39 2.49 -5.54
CA VAL A 72 -7.51 3.40 -5.29
C VAL A 72 -7.76 4.29 -6.51
N THR A 73 -6.69 4.75 -7.17
CA THR A 73 -6.79 5.51 -8.43
C THR A 73 -7.45 4.67 -9.52
N ASN A 74 -7.05 3.40 -9.67
CA ASN A 74 -7.63 2.49 -10.63
C ASN A 74 -9.15 2.30 -10.42
N ARG A 75 -9.59 2.16 -9.16
CA ARG A 75 -11.01 2.06 -8.80
C ARG A 75 -11.75 3.36 -9.05
N LEU A 76 -11.18 4.50 -8.66
CA LEU A 76 -11.80 5.80 -8.84
C LEU A 76 -12.07 6.10 -10.32
N VAL A 77 -11.11 5.82 -11.20
CA VAL A 77 -11.26 6.02 -12.65
C VAL A 77 -12.29 5.05 -13.24
N ASP A 78 -12.32 3.80 -12.78
CA ASP A 78 -13.34 2.81 -13.21
C ASP A 78 -14.78 3.24 -12.86
N PHE A 79 -14.98 3.95 -11.74
CA PHE A 79 -16.29 4.48 -11.36
C PHE A 79 -16.68 5.77 -12.06
N THR A 80 -15.72 6.64 -12.38
CA THR A 80 -15.97 7.99 -12.90
C THR A 80 -15.91 8.06 -14.42
N TRP A 81 -14.90 7.42 -15.05
CA TRP A 81 -14.62 7.51 -16.48
C TRP A 81 -14.13 6.18 -17.06
N PRO A 82 -15.04 5.25 -17.42
CA PRO A 82 -14.66 3.93 -17.95
C PRO A 82 -13.84 4.00 -19.24
N LYS A 83 -14.03 5.03 -20.09
CA LYS A 83 -13.20 5.24 -21.30
C LYS A 83 -11.74 5.56 -20.96
N LEU A 84 -11.53 6.26 -19.85
CA LEU A 84 -10.21 6.67 -19.38
C LEU A 84 -9.47 5.50 -18.72
N GLN A 85 -10.21 4.56 -18.12
CA GLN A 85 -9.69 3.36 -17.48
C GLN A 85 -8.89 2.48 -18.45
N GLU A 86 -9.38 2.29 -19.68
CA GLU A 86 -8.68 1.49 -20.69
C GLU A 86 -7.39 2.17 -21.18
N THR A 87 -7.36 3.51 -21.21
CA THR A 87 -6.18 4.27 -21.66
C THR A 87 -5.09 4.30 -20.58
N LEU A 88 -5.46 4.53 -19.32
CA LEU A 88 -4.51 4.69 -18.21
C LEU A 88 -4.07 3.37 -17.58
N PHE A 89 -4.96 2.38 -17.52
CA PHE A 89 -4.70 1.11 -16.85
C PHE A 89 -4.79 -0.10 -17.79
N GLY A 90 -4.98 0.11 -19.09
CA GLY A 90 -4.98 -0.96 -20.09
C GLY A 90 -3.59 -1.49 -20.43
N GLY A 91 -3.56 -2.78 -20.80
CA GLY A 91 -2.38 -3.42 -21.39
C GLY A 91 -1.11 -3.33 -20.54
N LYS A 92 -0.09 -2.64 -21.07
CA LYS A 92 1.25 -2.52 -20.45
C LYS A 92 1.33 -1.40 -19.41
N MET A 93 0.40 -0.43 -19.42
CA MET A 93 0.45 0.69 -18.47
C MET A 93 0.27 0.22 -17.02
N ILE A 94 -0.45 -0.88 -16.80
CA ILE A 94 -0.57 -1.45 -15.45
C ILE A 94 0.76 -1.92 -14.87
N ILE A 95 1.68 -2.39 -15.73
CA ILE A 95 3.03 -2.79 -15.33
C ILE A 95 3.82 -1.55 -14.90
N LEU A 96 3.57 -0.39 -15.50
CA LEU A 96 4.17 0.87 -15.09
C LEU A 96 3.59 1.32 -13.73
N TRP A 97 2.27 1.25 -13.55
CA TRP A 97 1.60 1.62 -12.29
C TRP A 97 1.96 0.72 -11.10
N THR A 98 2.30 -0.55 -11.33
CA THR A 98 2.80 -1.44 -10.28
C THR A 98 4.33 -1.41 -10.18
N GLY A 99 5.03 -1.26 -11.30
CA GLY A 99 6.49 -1.25 -11.36
C GLY A 99 7.11 -0.01 -10.76
N LEU A 100 6.51 1.17 -10.93
CA LEU A 100 7.06 2.42 -10.37
C LEU A 100 7.16 2.39 -8.84
N PRO A 101 6.13 2.02 -8.06
CA PRO A 101 6.25 1.85 -6.61
C PRO A 101 7.31 0.82 -6.19
N ILE A 102 7.42 -0.29 -6.93
CA ILE A 102 8.40 -1.35 -6.64
C ILE A 102 9.83 -0.85 -6.88
N LEU A 103 10.06 -0.18 -8.02
CA LEU A 103 11.35 0.42 -8.35
C LEU A 103 11.73 1.51 -7.35
N TYR A 104 10.76 2.32 -6.91
CA TYR A 104 10.98 3.30 -5.86
C TYR A 104 11.39 2.61 -4.56
N GLY A 105 10.68 1.58 -4.10
CA GLY A 105 11.09 0.78 -2.94
C GLY A 105 12.51 0.21 -3.09
N LEU A 106 12.84 -0.38 -4.23
CA LEU A 106 14.19 -0.89 -4.50
C LEU A 106 15.26 0.22 -4.46
N PHE A 107 14.95 1.40 -4.99
CA PHE A 107 15.84 2.56 -4.89
C PHE A 107 16.09 2.95 -3.43
N LEU A 108 15.04 2.99 -2.60
CA LEU A 108 15.18 3.27 -1.16
C LEU A 108 16.00 2.20 -0.44
N TYR A 109 15.84 0.93 -0.80
CA TYR A 109 16.64 -0.17 -0.24
C TYR A 109 18.15 0.02 -0.50
N CYS A 110 18.53 0.53 -1.66
CA CYS A 110 19.93 0.80 -1.99
C CYS A 110 20.50 2.06 -1.32
N GLN A 111 19.66 3.05 -1.02
CA GLN A 111 20.11 4.35 -0.52
C GLN A 111 20.16 4.46 1.00
N PHE A 112 19.26 3.77 1.71
CA PHE A 112 19.15 3.96 3.17
C PHE A 112 19.98 2.94 3.96
N PRO A 113 20.66 3.39 5.04
CA PRO A 113 21.26 2.48 5.99
C PRO A 113 20.17 1.64 6.67
N SER A 114 20.48 0.39 6.98
CA SER A 114 19.56 -0.49 7.70
C SER A 114 19.12 0.15 9.01
N MET A 115 17.81 0.08 9.29
CA MET A 115 17.31 0.37 10.62
C MET A 115 17.73 -0.75 11.60
N LEU A 116 17.83 -0.42 12.88
CA LEU A 116 18.18 -1.38 13.94
C LEU A 116 17.02 -1.50 14.93
N TYR A 117 16.75 -2.73 15.36
CA TYR A 117 15.71 -3.01 16.35
C TYR A 117 16.16 -2.62 17.75
N TYR A 118 15.33 -1.85 18.45
CA TYR A 118 15.55 -1.47 19.83
C TYR A 118 14.54 -2.14 20.78
N PRO A 119 14.99 -3.01 21.71
CA PRO A 119 14.08 -3.81 22.53
C PRO A 119 13.18 -3.01 23.47
N LYS A 120 13.66 -1.87 24.00
CA LYS A 120 12.88 -1.10 24.99
C LYS A 120 11.64 -0.44 24.38
N THR A 121 11.69 -0.11 23.09
CA THR A 121 10.60 0.51 22.34
C THR A 121 9.92 -0.48 21.38
N GLY A 122 10.47 -1.69 21.25
CA GLY A 122 9.93 -2.74 20.38
C GLY A 122 9.89 -2.35 18.90
N SER A 123 10.69 -1.37 18.46
CA SER A 123 10.58 -0.72 17.15
C SER A 123 11.95 -0.55 16.49
N TYR A 124 11.94 -0.33 15.17
CA TYR A 124 13.16 -0.06 14.40
C TYR A 124 13.46 1.44 14.34
N TYR A 125 14.74 1.79 14.43
CA TYR A 125 15.21 3.17 14.33
C TYR A 125 16.37 3.29 13.35
N PHE A 126 16.49 4.46 12.72
CA PHE A 126 17.66 4.82 11.95
C PHE A 126 18.81 5.17 12.91
N GLY A 127 19.67 4.17 13.20
CA GLY A 127 20.80 4.29 14.13
C GLY A 127 20.65 3.41 15.38
N ALA A 128 21.76 3.17 16.08
CA ALA A 128 21.80 2.26 17.23
C ALA A 128 21.28 2.87 18.55
N ASP A 129 21.24 4.20 18.67
CA ASP A 129 20.80 4.93 19.87
C ASP A 129 19.49 5.69 19.58
N PRO A 130 18.33 5.29 20.16
CA PRO A 130 17.06 5.98 19.92
C PRO A 130 17.01 7.40 20.52
N GLU A 131 17.82 7.70 21.54
CA GLU A 131 17.89 9.05 22.13
C GLU A 131 18.66 10.04 21.24
N LYS A 132 19.55 9.55 20.37
CA LYS A 132 20.32 10.35 19.41
C LYS A 132 19.79 10.24 17.98
N ALA A 133 19.01 9.20 17.70
CA ALA A 133 18.26 9.04 16.46
C ALA A 133 17.10 10.03 16.46
N GLN A 134 17.39 11.31 16.23
CA GLN A 134 16.38 12.24 15.77
C GLN A 134 15.82 11.67 14.47
N THR A 135 14.57 11.21 14.50
CA THR A 135 13.84 10.97 13.26
C THR A 135 13.74 12.33 12.56
N PRO A 136 14.32 12.50 11.35
CA PRO A 136 14.18 13.74 10.63
C PRO A 136 12.71 14.10 10.50
N LEU A 137 12.34 15.36 10.76
CA LEU A 137 10.96 15.84 10.71
C LEU A 137 10.25 15.51 9.38
N PHE A 138 11.05 15.30 8.32
CA PHE A 138 10.61 14.85 7.02
C PHE A 138 9.78 13.55 7.04
N TYR A 139 10.15 12.54 7.84
CA TYR A 139 9.46 11.25 7.88
C TYR A 139 8.02 11.34 8.40
N PRO A 140 7.76 11.88 9.61
CA PRO A 140 6.39 12.01 10.10
C PRO A 140 5.53 12.94 9.23
N ILE A 141 6.12 13.96 8.60
CA ILE A 141 5.40 14.81 7.64
C ILE A 141 5.03 14.00 6.38
N SER A 142 5.97 13.23 5.84
CA SER A 142 5.73 12.37 4.68
C SER A 142 4.62 11.36 4.97
N ASP A 143 4.68 10.71 6.12
CA ASP A 143 3.70 9.69 6.53
C ASP A 143 2.31 10.29 6.73
N ALA A 144 2.22 11.44 7.40
CA ALA A 144 0.96 12.18 7.55
C ALA A 144 0.42 12.65 6.19
N GLY A 145 1.29 13.10 5.29
CA GLY A 145 0.92 13.50 3.93
C GLY A 145 0.35 12.35 3.13
N VAL A 146 1.02 11.19 3.14
CA VAL A 146 0.55 9.96 2.51
C VAL A 146 -0.82 9.54 3.06
N ALA A 147 -0.97 9.53 4.39
CA ALA A 147 -2.24 9.20 5.04
C ALA A 147 -3.36 10.16 4.61
N GLY A 148 -3.07 11.46 4.55
CA GLY A 148 -4.01 12.48 4.06
C GLY A 148 -4.43 12.25 2.61
N VAL A 149 -3.48 11.97 1.71
CA VAL A 149 -3.78 11.66 0.29
C VAL A 149 -4.62 10.41 0.17
N MET A 150 -4.28 9.33 0.89
CA MET A 150 -5.06 8.09 0.87
C MET A 150 -6.48 8.31 1.40
N MET A 151 -6.63 9.07 2.48
CA MET A 151 -7.95 9.39 3.03
C MET A 151 -8.80 10.17 2.02
N LEU A 152 -8.23 11.18 1.38
CA LEU A 152 -8.92 11.98 0.36
C LEU A 152 -9.35 11.12 -0.84
N LEU A 153 -8.46 10.28 -1.38
CA LEU A 153 -8.78 9.40 -2.51
C LEU A 153 -9.88 8.39 -2.17
N ASN A 154 -9.85 7.83 -0.96
CA ASN A 154 -10.88 6.90 -0.51
C ASN A 154 -12.24 7.60 -0.33
N LEU A 155 -12.27 8.81 0.22
CA LEU A 155 -13.50 9.61 0.33
C LEU A 155 -14.10 9.93 -1.05
N LEU A 156 -13.25 10.29 -2.03
CA LEU A 156 -13.68 10.50 -3.42
C LEU A 156 -14.26 9.23 -4.03
N MET A 157 -13.63 8.08 -3.78
CA MET A 157 -14.13 6.78 -4.25
C MET A 157 -15.50 6.45 -3.64
N ILE A 158 -15.66 6.62 -2.33
CA ILE A 158 -16.93 6.40 -1.63
C ILE A 158 -18.03 7.29 -2.21
N ARG A 159 -17.73 8.59 -2.42
CA ARG A 159 -18.67 9.52 -3.05
C ARG A 159 -19.05 9.09 -4.46
N ALA A 160 -18.09 8.69 -5.29
CA ALA A 160 -18.34 8.22 -6.65
C ALA A 160 -19.21 6.95 -6.67
N MET A 161 -18.94 5.98 -5.77
CA MET A 161 -19.75 4.77 -5.61
C MET A 161 -21.18 5.12 -5.18
N TYR A 162 -21.35 6.02 -4.22
CA TYR A 162 -22.66 6.46 -3.74
C TYR A 162 -23.51 7.07 -4.87
N ILE A 163 -22.93 8.00 -5.66
CA ILE A 163 -23.62 8.64 -6.80
C ILE A 163 -24.03 7.60 -7.84
N ARG A 164 -23.13 6.67 -8.18
CA ARG A 164 -23.43 5.60 -9.16
C ARG A 164 -24.57 4.70 -8.68
N ASN A 165 -24.61 4.38 -7.38
CA ASN A 165 -25.67 3.57 -6.80
C ASN A 165 -27.04 4.29 -6.85
N LEU A 166 -27.08 5.59 -6.53
CA LEU A 166 -28.30 6.40 -6.66
C LEU A 166 -28.82 6.44 -8.10
N ASN A 167 -27.93 6.66 -9.07
CA ASN A 167 -28.30 6.67 -10.49
C ASN A 167 -28.88 5.33 -10.93
N MET A 168 -28.28 4.21 -10.49
CA MET A 168 -28.78 2.86 -10.79
C MET A 168 -30.18 2.63 -10.22
N MET A 169 -30.40 2.98 -8.95
CA MET A 169 -31.71 2.87 -8.30
C MET A 169 -32.78 3.72 -9.01
N SER A 170 -32.44 4.94 -9.40
CA SER A 170 -33.37 5.82 -10.12
C SER A 170 -33.76 5.26 -11.50
N ASN A 171 -32.82 4.64 -12.21
CA ASN A 171 -33.07 4.01 -13.50
C ASN A 171 -33.91 2.74 -13.34
N LEU A 172 -33.66 1.93 -12.31
CA LEU A 172 -34.48 0.76 -12.00
C LEU A 172 -35.93 1.14 -11.70
N GLN A 173 -36.15 2.20 -10.92
CA GLN A 173 -37.50 2.70 -10.63
C GLN A 173 -38.23 3.17 -11.90
N LYS A 174 -37.53 3.80 -12.86
CA LYS A 174 -38.12 4.17 -14.16
C LYS A 174 -38.54 2.94 -14.96
N VAL A 175 -37.65 1.94 -15.07
CA VAL A 175 -37.94 0.70 -15.81
C VAL A 175 -39.09 -0.10 -15.19
N VAL A 176 -39.21 -0.13 -13.86
CA VAL A 176 -40.35 -0.79 -13.19
C VAL A 176 -41.65 -0.03 -13.47
N ARG A 177 -41.61 1.31 -13.47
CA ARG A 177 -42.80 2.15 -13.71
C ARG A 177 -43.29 2.09 -15.16
N GLU A 178 -42.41 1.89 -16.15
CA GLU A 178 -42.78 1.71 -17.56
C GLU A 178 -43.42 0.33 -17.86
N LYS A 179 -43.34 -0.62 -16.93
CA LYS A 179 -43.88 -1.98 -17.08
C LYS A 179 -45.23 -2.21 -16.38
N VAL A 180 -45.74 -1.23 -15.62
CA VAL A 180 -47.03 -1.26 -14.92
C VAL A 180 -48.00 -0.35 -15.66
#